data_AF-A0A7W1D9V1-F1
#
_entry.id   AF-A0A7W1D9V1-F1
#
_cell.length_a   1.000
_cell.length_b   1.000
_cell.length_c   1.000
_cell.angle_alpha   90.00
_cell.angle_beta   90.00
_cell.angle_gamma   90.00
#
_symmetry.space_group_name_H-M   'P 1'
#
loop_
_entity.id
_entity.type
_entity.pdbx_description
1 polymer ?
#
loop_
_entity_poly.entity_id
_entity_poly.type
_entity_poly.pdbx_seq_one_letter_code
_entity_poly.pdbx_strand_id
1 'polypeptide(L)'
;MLFLHKPSDKEISEFIARQSRLPFSYNEIGATKVHNAPKGYPINHFRKELGKGQEIYKNATDALCSWQMYALDWTRVFPSNVPIKKGEVVAVLANHLGIRSLNPCRIVYVIDEENEQFQRFGFAIGTLSAHSEKGEEQFLIKRNKETDTVFYELYAFAKPENWLAKIGSPFVSYIQKRFAAESYEAMRKAVVQRQK
;
A
#
# COMPACT_ATOMS: atom_id res chain seq x y z
N MET A 1 14.20 -2.20 -8.43
CA MET A 1 14.90 -2.63 -9.67
C MET A 1 14.19 -2.02 -10.89
N LEU A 2 14.90 -1.61 -11.96
CA LEU A 2 14.31 -0.98 -13.16
C LEU A 2 14.39 -1.89 -14.39
N PHE A 3 13.40 -1.82 -15.26
CA PHE A 3 13.28 -2.64 -16.47
C PHE A 3 12.71 -1.84 -17.66
N LEU A 4 13.17 -2.14 -18.88
CA LEU A 4 12.59 -1.63 -20.13
C LEU A 4 11.42 -2.48 -20.64
N HIS A 5 11.40 -3.76 -20.28
CA HIS A 5 10.34 -4.72 -20.59
C HIS A 5 9.69 -5.23 -19.29
N LYS A 6 8.52 -5.87 -19.37
CA LYS A 6 7.92 -6.50 -18.19
C LYS A 6 8.78 -7.71 -17.79
N PRO A 7 9.28 -7.79 -16.55
CA PRO A 7 9.98 -8.99 -16.09
C PRO A 7 9.02 -10.20 -16.10
N SER A 8 9.57 -11.37 -16.39
CA SER A 8 8.85 -12.64 -16.33
C SER A 8 8.45 -12.98 -14.90
N ASP A 9 7.44 -13.82 -14.74
CA ASP A 9 6.97 -14.24 -13.41
C ASP A 9 8.06 -14.98 -12.61
N LYS A 10 8.96 -15.69 -13.32
CA LYS A 10 10.15 -16.31 -12.72
C LYS A 10 11.12 -15.26 -12.17
N GLU A 11 11.46 -14.24 -12.94
CA GLU A 11 12.34 -13.15 -12.49
C GLU A 11 11.76 -12.40 -11.29
N ILE A 12 10.44 -12.13 -11.30
CA ILE A 12 9.75 -11.50 -10.17
C ILE A 12 9.83 -12.40 -8.93
N SER A 13 9.58 -13.70 -9.08
CA SER A 13 9.60 -14.65 -7.97
C SER A 13 11.00 -14.80 -7.37
N GLU A 14 12.03 -14.93 -8.20
CA GLU A 14 13.43 -14.98 -7.75
C GLU A 14 13.88 -13.67 -7.10
N PHE A 15 13.39 -12.52 -7.59
CA PHE A 15 13.61 -11.22 -6.97
C PHE A 15 12.98 -11.17 -5.56
N ILE A 16 11.72 -11.54 -5.42
CA ILE A 16 11.01 -11.57 -4.13
C ILE A 16 11.72 -12.52 -3.15
N ALA A 17 12.12 -13.71 -3.60
CA ALA A 17 12.82 -14.69 -2.76
C ALA A 17 14.17 -14.20 -2.25
N ARG A 18 14.88 -13.35 -3.02
CA ARG A 18 16.11 -12.69 -2.56
C ARG A 18 15.80 -11.58 -1.55
N GLN A 19 14.83 -10.73 -1.86
CA GLN A 19 14.46 -9.59 -1.02
C GLN A 19 13.88 -10.04 0.32
N SER A 20 13.21 -11.19 0.38
CA SER A 20 12.59 -11.69 1.61
C SER A 20 13.55 -11.96 2.76
N ARG A 21 14.85 -12.08 2.46
CA ARG A 21 15.93 -12.30 3.44
C ARG A 21 16.59 -11.00 3.92
N LEU A 22 16.24 -9.86 3.32
CA LEU A 22 16.86 -8.56 3.62
C LEU A 22 16.07 -7.79 4.69
N PRO A 23 16.74 -6.93 5.48
CA PRO A 23 16.06 -6.06 6.42
C PRO A 23 15.22 -4.99 5.70
N PHE A 24 14.38 -4.29 6.46
CA PHE A 24 13.75 -3.06 5.99
C PHE A 24 14.81 -2.02 5.64
N SER A 25 14.51 -1.13 4.70
CA SER A 25 15.42 -0.07 4.25
C SER A 25 15.35 1.21 5.12
N TYR A 26 14.54 1.19 6.18
CA TYR A 26 14.30 2.26 7.15
C TYR A 26 14.21 1.68 8.58
N ASN A 27 14.35 2.53 9.60
CA ASN A 27 14.47 2.09 11.00
C ASN A 27 13.16 2.21 11.79
N GLU A 28 12.26 3.09 11.36
CA GLU A 28 11.06 3.49 12.11
C GLU A 28 9.87 2.55 11.84
N ILE A 29 10.15 1.25 11.94
CA ILE A 29 9.22 0.16 11.63
C ILE A 29 8.01 0.22 12.56
N GLY A 30 6.81 0.31 11.98
CA GLY A 30 5.55 0.38 12.69
C GLY A 30 5.08 1.79 13.03
N ALA A 31 5.81 2.84 12.65
CA ALA A 31 5.46 4.22 12.99
C ALA A 31 4.13 4.68 12.38
N THR A 32 3.65 4.04 11.29
CA THR A 32 2.31 4.31 10.75
C THR A 32 1.19 3.82 11.67
N LYS A 33 1.43 2.90 12.61
CA LYS A 33 0.36 2.37 13.50
C LYS A 33 -0.22 3.45 14.43
N VAL A 34 0.62 4.43 14.80
CA VAL A 34 0.27 5.54 15.69
C VAL A 34 0.23 6.89 14.97
N HIS A 35 0.25 6.88 13.63
CA HIS A 35 0.30 8.08 12.77
C HIS A 35 1.39 9.08 13.19
N ASN A 36 2.55 8.58 13.64
CA ASN A 36 3.68 9.40 14.09
C ASN A 36 4.84 9.29 13.10
N ALA A 37 4.73 9.99 11.97
CA ALA A 37 5.78 10.00 10.96
C ALA A 37 7.11 10.52 11.54
N PRO A 38 8.24 9.84 11.29
CA PRO A 38 9.54 10.30 11.78
C PRO A 38 9.94 11.64 11.16
N LYS A 39 10.71 12.43 11.90
CA LYS A 39 11.20 13.74 11.44
C LYS A 39 11.98 13.58 10.12
N GLY A 40 11.64 14.39 9.13
CA GLY A 40 12.31 14.43 7.83
C GLY A 40 11.73 13.48 6.77
N TYR A 41 10.64 12.79 7.06
CA TYR A 41 9.84 12.10 6.03
C TYR A 41 8.63 12.96 5.63
N PRO A 42 8.42 13.20 4.32
CA PRO A 42 7.13 13.65 3.81
C PRO A 42 6.00 12.69 4.20
N ILE A 43 4.85 13.24 4.52
CA ILE A 43 3.64 12.49 4.87
C ILE A 43 2.67 12.54 3.70
N ASN A 44 2.12 11.37 3.36
CA ASN A 44 0.96 11.26 2.50
C ASN A 44 -0.19 10.64 3.31
N HIS A 45 -1.19 11.47 3.63
CA HIS A 45 -2.38 11.03 4.33
C HIS A 45 -3.60 11.30 3.46
N PHE A 46 -4.31 10.23 3.13
CA PHE A 46 -5.52 10.26 2.34
C PHE A 46 -6.61 9.49 3.07
N ARG A 47 -7.79 10.08 3.17
CA ARG A 47 -8.97 9.42 3.75
C ARG A 47 -10.22 9.84 3.00
N LYS A 48 -11.05 8.87 2.65
CA LYS A 48 -12.34 9.13 1.97
C LYS A 48 -13.37 8.05 2.29
N GLU A 49 -14.64 8.45 2.33
CA GLU A 49 -15.77 7.56 2.60
C GLU A 49 -16.00 6.59 1.44
N LEU A 50 -16.22 5.31 1.75
CA LEU A 50 -16.59 4.26 0.80
C LEU A 50 -18.11 4.01 0.76
N GLY A 51 -18.82 4.33 1.85
CA GLY A 51 -20.25 4.12 2.00
C GLY A 51 -20.62 3.84 3.45
N LYS A 52 -21.77 3.19 3.68
CA LYS A 52 -22.28 2.87 5.02
C LYS A 52 -22.67 1.40 5.17
N GLY A 53 -22.55 0.86 6.37
CA GLY A 53 -23.04 -0.47 6.70
C GLY A 53 -21.96 -1.54 6.81
N GLN A 54 -22.34 -2.63 7.50
CA GLN A 54 -21.50 -3.81 7.69
C GLN A 54 -21.11 -4.48 6.36
N GLU A 55 -22.01 -4.47 5.39
CA GLU A 55 -21.75 -5.06 4.07
C GLU A 55 -20.65 -4.29 3.32
N ILE A 56 -20.70 -2.95 3.33
CA ILE A 56 -19.64 -2.11 2.75
C ILE A 56 -18.31 -2.38 3.45
N TYR A 57 -18.31 -2.49 4.78
CA TYR A 57 -17.10 -2.80 5.55
C TYR A 57 -16.50 -4.16 5.16
N LYS A 58 -17.33 -5.20 5.07
CA LYS A 58 -16.90 -6.54 4.65
C LYS A 58 -16.35 -6.52 3.22
N ASN A 59 -17.09 -5.93 2.28
CA ASN A 59 -16.66 -5.88 0.87
C ASN A 59 -15.37 -5.08 0.69
N ALA A 60 -15.18 -4.01 1.46
CA ALA A 60 -13.95 -3.22 1.46
C ALA A 60 -12.77 -4.01 2.05
N THR A 61 -13.00 -4.77 3.13
CA THR A 61 -12.00 -5.65 3.73
C THR A 61 -11.59 -6.75 2.76
N ASP A 62 -12.55 -7.41 2.11
CA ASP A 62 -12.28 -8.45 1.09
C ASP A 62 -11.51 -7.89 -0.12
N ALA A 63 -11.86 -6.68 -0.57
CA ALA A 63 -11.13 -5.97 -1.62
C ALA A 63 -9.69 -5.64 -1.20
N LEU A 64 -9.48 -5.24 0.05
CA LEU A 64 -8.15 -4.93 0.58
C LEU A 64 -7.29 -6.20 0.66
N CYS A 65 -7.85 -7.31 1.16
CA CYS A 65 -7.21 -8.63 1.20
C CYS A 65 -6.86 -9.17 -0.20
N SER A 66 -7.59 -8.73 -1.22
CA SER A 66 -7.38 -9.10 -2.63
C SER A 66 -6.51 -8.09 -3.39
N TRP A 67 -5.76 -7.23 -2.66
CA TRP A 67 -4.83 -6.24 -3.20
C TRP A 67 -5.43 -5.26 -4.23
N GLN A 68 -6.74 -4.96 -4.14
CA GLN A 68 -7.44 -4.13 -5.14
C GLN A 68 -6.94 -2.68 -5.19
N MET A 69 -6.38 -2.16 -4.10
CA MET A 69 -5.76 -0.83 -4.05
C MET A 69 -4.56 -0.67 -5.01
N TYR A 70 -3.93 -1.79 -5.41
CA TYR A 70 -2.88 -1.83 -6.43
C TYR A 70 -3.36 -2.33 -7.79
N ALA A 71 -4.68 -2.53 -8.01
CA ALA A 71 -5.22 -2.94 -9.31
C ALA A 71 -5.41 -1.74 -10.24
N LEU A 72 -4.31 -1.03 -10.55
CA LEU A 72 -4.29 0.17 -11.37
C LEU A 72 -3.70 -0.11 -12.76
N ASP A 73 -3.91 0.79 -13.72
CA ASP A 73 -3.35 0.62 -15.08
C ASP A 73 -1.81 0.66 -15.10
N TRP A 74 -1.21 1.27 -14.07
CA TRP A 74 0.23 1.48 -13.98
C TRP A 74 0.87 0.82 -12.76
N THR A 75 0.12 0.16 -11.88
CA THR A 75 0.69 -0.62 -10.75
C THR A 75 0.05 -2.00 -10.63
N ARG A 76 0.78 -2.97 -10.08
CA ARG A 76 0.25 -4.29 -9.70
C ARG A 76 1.14 -4.96 -8.65
N VAL A 77 0.53 -5.69 -7.73
CA VAL A 77 1.23 -6.51 -6.72
C VAL A 77 1.52 -7.91 -7.22
N PHE A 78 2.71 -8.42 -6.87
CA PHE A 78 3.13 -9.79 -7.10
C PHE A 78 3.71 -10.43 -5.84
N PRO A 79 3.38 -11.70 -5.54
CA PRO A 79 2.28 -12.45 -6.14
C PRO A 79 0.93 -11.87 -5.68
N SER A 80 -0.09 -11.87 -6.55
CA SER A 80 -1.37 -11.19 -6.27
C SER A 80 -2.28 -11.93 -5.29
N ASN A 81 -1.94 -13.18 -4.94
CA ASN A 81 -2.69 -14.05 -4.03
C ASN A 81 -1.99 -14.25 -2.68
N VAL A 82 -0.93 -13.49 -2.39
CA VAL A 82 -0.26 -13.52 -1.10
C VAL A 82 -1.21 -13.08 0.01
N PRO A 83 -1.30 -13.84 1.13
CA PRO A 83 -2.17 -13.46 2.22
C PRO A 83 -1.66 -12.20 2.93
N ILE A 84 -2.59 -11.40 3.47
CA ILE A 84 -2.25 -10.25 4.33
C ILE A 84 -1.80 -10.78 5.70
N LYS A 85 -0.52 -11.11 5.82
CA LYS A 85 0.08 -11.64 7.05
C LYS A 85 1.44 -10.99 7.29
N LYS A 86 1.73 -10.64 8.55
CA LYS A 86 3.02 -10.08 8.96
C LYS A 86 4.17 -10.95 8.46
N GLY A 87 5.17 -10.32 7.86
CA GLY A 87 6.37 -10.96 7.34
C GLY A 87 6.28 -11.39 5.88
N GLU A 88 5.08 -11.48 5.30
CA GLU A 88 4.91 -11.77 3.88
C GLU A 88 5.51 -10.67 3.01
N VAL A 89 6.10 -11.07 1.88
CA VAL A 89 6.87 -10.19 0.99
C VAL A 89 6.21 -10.15 -0.37
N VAL A 90 6.04 -8.94 -0.86
CA VAL A 90 5.44 -8.64 -2.16
C VAL A 90 6.36 -7.74 -2.96
N ALA A 91 6.15 -7.68 -4.26
CA ALA A 91 6.73 -6.66 -5.10
C ALA A 91 5.64 -5.91 -5.86
N VAL A 92 5.69 -4.58 -5.77
CA VAL A 92 4.83 -3.69 -6.56
C VAL A 92 5.56 -3.39 -7.87
N LEU A 93 5.01 -3.86 -8.97
CA LEU A 93 5.44 -3.48 -10.31
C LEU A 93 4.73 -2.19 -10.69
N ALA A 94 5.47 -1.09 -10.88
CA ALA A 94 4.95 0.19 -11.32
C ALA A 94 5.52 0.59 -12.69
N ASN A 95 4.69 1.16 -13.58
CA ASN A 95 5.06 1.61 -14.91
C ASN A 95 5.10 3.15 -14.97
N HIS A 96 6.26 3.68 -15.34
CA HIS A 96 6.58 5.09 -15.45
C HIS A 96 6.88 5.43 -16.92
N LEU A 97 5.83 5.63 -17.72
CA LEU A 97 5.94 6.07 -19.13
C LEU A 97 6.98 5.27 -19.95
N GLY A 98 6.94 3.94 -19.85
CA GLY A 98 7.83 3.04 -20.59
C GLY A 98 8.94 2.41 -19.75
N ILE A 99 9.27 2.99 -18.60
CA ILE A 99 10.21 2.40 -17.64
C ILE A 99 9.43 1.72 -16.52
N ARG A 100 9.72 0.45 -16.25
CA ARG A 100 9.08 -0.30 -15.16
C ARG A 100 9.99 -0.35 -13.95
N SER A 101 9.41 -0.23 -12.77
CA SER A 101 10.09 -0.40 -11.49
C SER A 101 9.44 -1.55 -10.72
N LEU A 102 10.26 -2.43 -10.16
CA LEU A 102 9.83 -3.49 -9.26
C LEU A 102 10.32 -3.17 -7.86
N ASN A 103 9.35 -2.96 -6.97
CA ASN A 103 9.52 -2.35 -5.67
C ASN A 103 9.14 -3.35 -4.57
N PRO A 104 10.12 -3.96 -3.88
CA PRO A 104 9.86 -4.99 -2.88
C PRO A 104 9.44 -4.37 -1.55
N CYS A 105 8.37 -4.94 -0.97
CA CYS A 105 7.83 -4.54 0.31
C CYS A 105 7.56 -5.77 1.17
N ARG A 106 7.56 -5.59 2.49
CA ARG A 106 7.18 -6.63 3.46
C ARG A 106 6.05 -6.12 4.34
N ILE A 107 5.07 -6.96 4.63
CA ILE A 107 4.01 -6.64 5.57
C ILE A 107 4.59 -6.51 6.98
N VAL A 108 4.47 -5.32 7.56
CA VAL A 108 5.06 -4.97 8.86
C VAL A 108 4.17 -5.44 10.01
N TYR A 109 2.87 -5.18 9.89
CA TYR A 109 1.85 -5.56 10.84
C TYR A 109 0.50 -5.63 10.15
N VAL A 110 -0.45 -6.29 10.81
CA VAL A 110 -1.87 -6.35 10.44
C VAL A 110 -2.68 -5.75 11.58
N ILE A 111 -3.74 -5.04 11.24
CA ILE A 111 -4.74 -4.47 12.14
C ILE A 111 -6.03 -5.25 11.87
N ASP A 112 -6.58 -5.83 12.93
CA ASP A 112 -7.91 -6.44 12.94
C ASP A 112 -8.47 -6.19 14.33
N GLU A 113 -9.29 -5.16 14.45
CA GLU A 113 -9.73 -4.63 15.74
C GLU A 113 -11.19 -4.19 15.69
N GLU A 114 -11.93 -4.56 16.73
CA GLU A 114 -13.33 -4.20 16.90
C GLU A 114 -13.62 -3.80 18.35
N ASN A 115 -14.33 -2.71 18.54
CA ASN A 115 -14.87 -2.30 19.83
C ASN A 115 -16.26 -1.65 19.65
N GLU A 116 -16.78 -1.00 20.69
CA GLU A 116 -18.10 -0.37 20.67
C GLU A 116 -18.19 0.81 19.67
N GLN A 117 -17.08 1.51 19.43
CA GLN A 117 -17.04 2.73 18.61
C GLN A 117 -16.70 2.45 17.15
N PHE A 118 -15.85 1.44 16.88
CA PHE A 118 -15.39 1.17 15.53
C PHE A 118 -15.11 -0.30 15.27
N GLN A 119 -15.06 -0.62 13.99
CA GLN A 119 -14.47 -1.84 13.45
C GLN A 119 -13.43 -1.43 12.42
N ARG A 120 -12.21 -1.98 12.49
CA ARG A 120 -11.14 -1.62 11.56
C ARG A 120 -10.28 -2.82 11.17
N PHE A 121 -9.98 -2.89 9.88
CA PHE A 121 -9.08 -3.87 9.31
C PHE A 121 -8.07 -3.18 8.39
N GLY A 122 -6.81 -3.59 8.44
CA GLY A 122 -5.78 -2.99 7.61
C GLY A 122 -4.42 -3.63 7.81
N PHE A 123 -3.42 -3.10 7.13
CA PHE A 123 -2.05 -3.54 7.28
C PHE A 123 -1.10 -2.45 6.82
N ALA A 124 0.17 -2.58 7.18
CA ALA A 124 1.22 -1.74 6.63
C ALA A 124 2.25 -2.56 5.88
N ILE A 125 2.78 -1.98 4.82
CA ILE A 125 3.93 -2.49 4.09
C ILE A 125 5.13 -1.57 4.33
N GLY A 126 6.29 -2.18 4.53
CA GLY A 126 7.57 -1.52 4.69
C GLY A 126 8.48 -1.85 3.53
N THR A 127 9.20 -0.84 3.07
CA THR A 127 10.12 -0.95 1.92
C THR A 127 11.38 -1.79 2.25
N LEU A 128 11.86 -2.59 1.27
CA LEU A 128 13.09 -3.40 1.35
C LEU A 128 14.23 -2.81 0.49
N SER A 129 15.43 -3.39 0.57
CA SER A 129 16.71 -2.85 0.04
C SER A 129 16.85 -2.77 -1.50
N ALA A 130 15.77 -2.78 -2.27
CA ALA A 130 15.77 -2.50 -3.72
C ALA A 130 14.55 -1.69 -4.18
N HIS A 131 13.86 -1.08 -3.21
CA HIS A 131 12.72 -0.19 -3.40
C HIS A 131 13.22 1.22 -3.72
N SER A 132 12.59 1.92 -4.68
CA SER A 132 13.04 3.27 -5.07
C SER A 132 12.90 4.33 -3.95
N GLU A 133 12.06 4.03 -2.96
CA GLU A 133 11.79 4.84 -1.78
C GLU A 133 12.07 4.07 -0.49
N LYS A 134 12.27 4.81 0.61
CA LYS A 134 12.40 4.31 1.98
C LYS A 134 11.25 4.84 2.80
N GLY A 135 10.52 3.95 3.46
CA GLY A 135 9.33 4.30 4.21
C GLY A 135 8.38 3.14 4.48
N GLU A 136 7.22 3.51 5.01
CA GLU A 136 6.13 2.64 5.39
C GLU A 136 4.79 3.23 4.94
N GLU A 137 3.90 2.37 4.46
CA GLU A 137 2.57 2.73 3.97
C GLU A 137 1.53 1.82 4.60
N GLN A 138 0.55 2.42 5.29
CA GLN A 138 -0.60 1.76 5.90
C GLN A 138 -1.83 1.93 5.01
N PHE A 139 -2.57 0.84 4.82
CA PHE A 139 -3.92 0.84 4.26
C PHE A 139 -4.90 0.37 5.33
N LEU A 140 -6.00 1.10 5.50
CA LEU A 140 -6.97 0.86 6.56
C LEU A 140 -8.40 1.04 6.06
N ILE A 141 -9.25 0.06 6.36
CA ILE A 141 -10.71 0.19 6.32
C ILE A 141 -11.19 0.42 7.74
N LYS A 142 -11.95 1.48 7.96
CA LYS A 142 -12.52 1.81 9.27
C LYS A 142 -14.01 2.11 9.16
N ARG A 143 -14.83 1.32 9.86
CA ARG A 143 -16.26 1.58 10.08
C ARG A 143 -16.44 2.30 11.42
N ASN A 144 -17.06 3.48 11.38
CA ASN A 144 -17.61 4.12 12.57
C ASN A 144 -18.96 3.47 12.89
N LYS A 145 -19.14 2.91 14.09
CA LYS A 145 -20.38 2.21 14.46
C LYS A 145 -21.52 3.17 14.84
N GLU A 146 -21.21 4.41 15.21
CA GLU A 146 -22.21 5.44 15.52
C GLU A 146 -22.89 5.95 14.24
N THR A 147 -22.09 6.32 13.23
CA THR A 147 -22.60 6.87 11.97
C THR A 147 -22.82 5.82 10.89
N ASP A 148 -22.38 4.59 11.17
CA ASP A 148 -22.28 3.45 10.26
C ASP A 148 -21.39 3.71 9.02
N THR A 149 -20.58 4.76 9.03
CA THR A 149 -19.77 5.18 7.87
C THR A 149 -18.48 4.38 7.78
N VAL A 150 -18.19 3.87 6.58
CA VAL A 150 -16.97 3.14 6.24
C VAL A 150 -16.01 4.05 5.48
N PHE A 151 -14.77 4.15 5.94
CA PHE A 151 -13.70 4.92 5.32
C PHE A 151 -12.60 4.01 4.80
N TYR A 152 -12.04 4.38 3.64
CA TYR A 152 -10.70 3.97 3.22
C TYR A 152 -9.70 5.04 3.64
N GLU A 153 -8.59 4.60 4.21
CA GLU A 153 -7.52 5.46 4.67
C GLU A 153 -6.17 4.89 4.22
N LEU A 154 -5.34 5.76 3.67
CA LEU A 154 -3.94 5.52 3.33
C LEU A 154 -3.11 6.51 4.14
N TYR A 155 -2.18 5.98 4.95
CA TYR A 155 -1.22 6.79 5.69
C TYR A 155 0.18 6.29 5.40
N ALA A 156 1.01 7.13 4.77
CA ALA A 156 2.37 6.79 4.41
C ALA A 156 3.36 7.87 4.83
N PHE A 157 4.57 7.44 5.19
CA PHE A 157 5.73 8.29 5.23
C PHE A 157 6.81 7.65 4.36
N ALA A 158 7.35 8.40 3.41
CA ALA A 158 8.37 7.88 2.51
C ALA A 158 9.26 8.99 1.95
N LYS A 159 10.52 8.67 1.71
CA LYS A 159 11.48 9.55 1.03
C LYS A 159 12.27 8.76 -0.03
N PRO A 160 12.77 9.41 -1.08
CA PRO A 160 13.59 8.72 -2.08
C PRO A 160 14.87 8.12 -1.48
N GLU A 161 15.28 6.94 -1.95
CA GLU A 161 16.53 6.30 -1.50
C GLU A 161 17.79 7.03 -2.02
N ASN A 162 17.75 7.52 -3.27
CA ASN A 162 18.90 8.12 -3.95
C ASN A 162 18.82 9.65 -4.02
N TRP A 163 19.96 10.31 -3.80
CA TRP A 163 20.05 11.78 -3.82
C TRP A 163 19.68 12.41 -5.18
N LEU A 164 19.93 11.71 -6.30
CA LEU A 164 19.51 12.14 -7.64
C LEU A 164 17.97 12.22 -7.77
N ALA A 165 17.23 11.40 -7.01
CA ALA A 165 15.78 11.46 -6.97
C ALA A 165 15.25 12.65 -6.14
N LYS A 166 16.09 13.34 -5.34
CA LYS A 166 15.69 14.58 -4.65
C LYS A 166 15.37 15.73 -5.62
N ILE A 167 16.03 15.76 -6.79
CA ILE A 167 15.74 16.75 -7.85
C ILE A 167 14.34 16.51 -8.46
N GLY A 168 13.84 15.26 -8.41
CA GLY A 168 12.49 14.89 -8.81
C GLY A 168 11.44 14.93 -7.68
N SER A 169 11.71 15.55 -6.54
CA SER A 169 10.84 15.51 -5.35
C SER A 169 9.37 15.93 -5.59
N PRO A 170 9.07 17.00 -6.36
CA PRO A 170 7.68 17.34 -6.71
C PRO A 170 6.98 16.24 -7.51
N PHE A 171 7.72 15.55 -8.40
CA PHE A 171 7.19 14.46 -9.20
C PHE A 171 6.88 13.23 -8.34
N VAL A 172 7.76 12.86 -7.40
CA VAL A 172 7.51 11.76 -6.46
C VAL A 172 6.26 12.05 -5.62
N SER A 173 6.16 13.26 -5.06
CA SER A 173 4.99 13.68 -4.29
C SER A 173 3.70 13.65 -5.11
N TYR A 174 3.77 14.02 -6.38
CA TYR A 174 2.64 13.92 -7.31
C TYR A 174 2.23 12.46 -7.55
N ILE A 175 3.17 11.56 -7.79
CA ILE A 175 2.89 10.12 -8.00
C ILE A 175 2.28 9.49 -6.74
N GLN A 176 2.78 9.80 -5.54
CA GLN A 176 2.22 9.32 -4.28
C GLN A 176 0.77 9.80 -4.07
N LYS A 177 0.48 11.08 -4.32
CA LYS A 177 -0.88 11.63 -4.22
C LYS A 177 -1.82 11.04 -5.27
N ARG A 178 -1.32 10.86 -6.51
CA ARG A 178 -2.04 10.19 -7.59
C ARG A 178 -2.38 8.76 -7.20
N PHE A 179 -1.41 8.00 -6.68
CA PHE A 179 -1.62 6.65 -6.18
C PHE A 179 -2.70 6.61 -5.09
N ALA A 180 -2.66 7.51 -4.11
CA ALA A 180 -3.67 7.57 -3.06
C ALA A 180 -5.09 7.78 -3.61
N ALA A 181 -5.26 8.69 -4.57
CA ALA A 181 -6.55 8.94 -5.20
C ALA A 181 -7.04 7.77 -6.06
N GLU A 182 -6.17 7.20 -6.90
CA GLU A 182 -6.53 6.09 -7.79
C GLU A 182 -6.75 4.77 -7.04
N SER A 183 -5.96 4.51 -5.99
CA SER A 183 -6.15 3.35 -5.11
C SER A 183 -7.50 3.38 -4.41
N TYR A 184 -7.95 4.56 -3.95
CA TYR A 184 -9.31 4.75 -3.44
C TYR A 184 -10.37 4.44 -4.51
N GLU A 185 -10.22 4.92 -5.75
CA GLU A 185 -11.19 4.63 -6.80
C GLU A 185 -11.24 3.14 -7.16
N ALA A 186 -10.10 2.45 -7.13
CA ALA A 186 -10.04 1.01 -7.30
C ALA A 186 -10.78 0.27 -6.18
N MET A 187 -10.55 0.67 -4.92
CA MET A 187 -11.27 0.14 -3.76
C MET A 187 -12.78 0.39 -3.86
N ARG A 188 -13.19 1.61 -4.20
CA ARG A 188 -14.61 1.97 -4.38
C ARG A 188 -15.29 1.13 -5.46
N LYS A 189 -14.64 0.94 -6.61
CA LYS A 189 -15.16 0.07 -7.69
C LYS A 189 -15.28 -1.39 -7.22
N ALA A 190 -14.26 -1.90 -6.53
CA ALA A 190 -14.22 -3.27 -6.03
C ALA A 190 -15.31 -3.56 -4.97
N VAL A 191 -15.66 -2.55 -4.15
CA VAL A 191 -16.77 -2.62 -3.20
C VAL A 191 -18.10 -2.70 -3.93
N VAL A 192 -18.36 -1.82 -4.90
CA VAL A 192 -19.62 -1.79 -5.67
C VAL A 192 -19.83 -3.08 -6.47
N GLN A 193 -18.77 -3.64 -7.05
CA GLN A 193 -18.87 -4.89 -7.82
C GLN A 193 -19.26 -6.11 -6.96
N ARG A 194 -18.96 -6.08 -5.65
CA ARG A 194 -19.27 -7.17 -4.70
C ARG A 194 -20.67 -7.06 -4.09
N GLN A 195 -21.40 -6.00 -4.39
CA GLN A 195 -22.81 -5.84 -3.99
C GLN A 195 -23.79 -6.44 -5.01
N LYS A 196 -23.30 -6.80 -6.20
CA LYS A 196 -24.08 -7.46 -7.26
C LYS A 196 -23.98 -8.97 -7.11
#